data_AF-A0A7Y8IWV6-F1
#
_entry.id   AF-A0A7Y8IWV6-F1
#
_cell.length_a   1.000
_cell.length_b   1.000
_cell.length_c   1.000
_cell.angle_alpha   90.00
_cell.angle_beta   90.00
_cell.angle_gamma   90.00
#
_symmetry.space_group_name_H-M   'P 1'
#
loop_
_entity.id
_entity.type
_entity.pdbx_description
1 polymer ?
#
loop_
_entity_poly.entity_id
_entity_poly.type
_entity_poly.pdbx_seq_one_letter_code
_entity_poly.pdbx_strand_id
1 'polypeptide(L)' 'MTEPEELVQDPYCQTYIPKKLAIRKTLSGKNYYFCKQECLEKFIHQKNQ' A
#
# COMPACT_ATOMS: atom_id res chain seq x y z
N MET A 1 23.17 6.74 -13.11
CA MET A 1 22.15 5.77 -13.53
C MET A 1 21.18 5.65 -12.38
N THR A 2 19.99 6.23 -12.50
CA THR A 2 18.95 6.13 -11.45
C THR A 2 18.33 4.74 -11.59
N GLU A 3 18.52 3.88 -10.59
CA GLU A 3 17.88 2.58 -10.55
C GLU A 3 16.35 2.76 -10.62
N PRO A 4 15.63 1.95 -11.42
CA PRO A 4 14.18 2.06 -11.50
C PRO A 4 13.59 1.86 -10.11
N GLU A 5 12.83 2.85 -9.65
CA GLU A 5 12.15 2.79 -8.37
C GLU A 5 11.02 1.77 -8.46
N GLU A 6 11.06 0.73 -7.63
CA GLU A 6 9.94 -0.21 -7.54
C GLU A 6 8.68 0.55 -7.12
N LEU A 7 7.73 0.69 -8.05
CA LEU A 7 6.42 1.25 -7.78
C LEU A 7 5.47 0.13 -7.34
N VAL A 8 4.68 0.40 -6.31
CA VAL A 8 3.61 -0.46 -5.84
C VAL A 8 2.30 0.30 -5.96
N GLN A 9 1.21 -0.44 -6.19
CA GLN A 9 -0.11 0.14 -6.30
C GLN A 9 -0.85 0.01 -4.98
N ASP A 10 -1.43 1.11 -4.50
CA ASP A 10 -2.34 1.10 -3.36
C ASP A 10 -3.62 0.32 -3.73
N PRO A 11 -4.00 -0.75 -3.02
CA PRO A 11 -5.16 -1.57 -3.35
C PRO A 11 -6.50 -0.88 -3.08
N TYR A 12 -6.51 0.23 -2.33
CA TYR A 12 -7.70 1.00 -1.99
C TYR A 12 -7.97 2.11 -3.02
N CYS A 13 -6.99 3.00 -3.24
CA CYS A 13 -7.14 4.15 -4.15
C CYS A 13 -6.49 3.97 -5.52
N GLN A 14 -5.84 2.83 -5.78
CA GLN A 14 -5.18 2.49 -7.05
C GLN A 14 -4.02 3.42 -7.44
N THR A 15 -3.48 4.19 -6.48
CA THR A 15 -2.36 5.11 -6.72
C THR A 15 -1.03 4.37 -6.75
N TYR A 16 -0.19 4.68 -7.74
CA TYR A 16 1.18 4.18 -7.81
C TYR A 16 2.10 5.04 -6.96
N ILE A 17 2.83 4.37 -6.07
CA ILE A 17 3.74 5.00 -5.13
C ILE A 17 5.06 4.24 -5.11
N PRO A 18 6.21 4.91 -4.93
CA PRO A 18 7.46 4.22 -4.68
C PRO A 18 7.34 3.33 -3.45
N LYS A 19 7.66 2.05 -3.58
CA LYS A 19 7.64 1.05 -2.49
C LYS A 19 8.42 1.51 -1.25
N LYS A 20 9.47 2.30 -1.48
CA LYS A 20 10.33 2.94 -0.47
C LYS A 20 9.56 3.94 0.41
N LEU A 21 8.56 4.61 -0.18
CA LEU A 21 7.70 5.61 0.47
C LEU A 21 6.35 5.03 0.92
N ALA A 22 6.00 3.85 0.41
CA ALA A 22 4.74 3.20 0.70
C ALA A 22 4.67 2.66 2.14
N ILE A 23 3.49 2.77 2.75
CA ILE A 23 3.21 2.16 4.04
C ILE A 23 2.98 0.68 3.82
N ARG A 24 3.93 -0.15 4.26
CA ARG A 24 3.83 -1.61 4.20
C ARG A 24 3.05 -2.14 5.39
N LYS A 25 1.99 -2.93 5.14
CA LYS A 25 1.24 -3.66 6.17
C LYS A 25 1.04 -5.12 5.79
N THR A 26 1.27 -6.02 6.74
CA THR A 26 0.95 -7.43 6.57
C THR A 26 -0.48 -7.70 7.06
N LEU A 27 -1.36 -8.14 6.17
CA LEU A 27 -2.75 -8.50 6.47
C LEU A 27 -3.02 -9.91 5.93
N SER A 28 -3.53 -10.81 6.77
CA SER A 28 -3.83 -12.20 6.39
C SER A 28 -2.68 -12.93 5.69
N GLY A 29 -1.43 -12.68 6.13
CA GLY A 29 -0.22 -13.26 5.52
C GLY A 29 0.23 -12.62 4.21
N LYS A 30 -0.46 -11.60 3.69
CA LYS A 30 -0.07 -10.85 2.48
C LYS A 30 0.47 -9.46 2.85
N ASN A 31 1.53 -9.03 2.18
CA ASN A 31 2.03 -7.67 2.29
C ASN A 31 1.23 -6.77 1.35
N TYR A 32 0.61 -5.74 1.91
CA TYR A 32 -0.06 -4.67 1.21
C TYR A 32 0.72 -3.36 1.36
N TYR A 33 0.62 -2.51 0.36
CA TYR A 33 1.31 -1.24 0.29
C TYR A 33 0.28 -0.14 0.10
N PHE A 34 0.36 0.91 0.91
CA PHE A 34 -0.61 2.01 0.90
C PHE A 34 0.09 3.35 0.73
N CYS A 35 -0.56 4.26 0.02
CA CYS A 35 -0.06 5.60 -0.24
C CYS A 35 -0.09 6.47 1.02
N LYS A 36 -1.06 6.22 1.90
CA LYS A 36 -1.32 6.99 3.11
C LYS A 36 -1.95 6.12 4.18
N GLN A 37 -1.81 6.55 5.44
CA GLN A 37 -2.38 5.85 6.58
C GLN A 37 -3.91 5.74 6.49
N GLU A 38 -4.59 6.78 6.00
CA GLU A 38 -6.04 6.75 5.79
C GLU A 38 -6.49 5.62 4.84
N CYS A 39 -5.73 5.34 3.77
CA CYS A 39 -6.06 4.26 2.83
C CYS A 39 -5.90 2.89 3.50
N LEU A 40 -4.86 2.73 4.32
CA LEU A 40 -4.67 1.54 5.14
C LEU A 40 -5.83 1.34 6.12
N GLU A 41 -6.23 2.37 6.86
CA GLU A 41 -7.31 2.31 7.85
C GLU A 41 -8.65 1.96 7.18
N LYS A 42 -8.99 2.63 6.07
CA LYS A 42 -10.20 2.32 5.30
C LYS A 42 -10.19 0.90 4.75
N PHE A 43 -9.04 0.43 4.26
CA PHE A 43 -8.88 -0.93 3.76
C PHE A 43 -9.05 -1.98 4.87
N ILE A 44 -8.45 -1.77 6.05
CA ILE A 44 -8.62 -2.65 7.21
C ILE A 44 -10.09 -2.66 7.66
N HIS A 45 -10.71 -1.48 7.74
CA HIS A 45 -12.12 -1.35 8.14
C HIS A 45 -13.05 -2.11 7.19
N GLN A 46 -12.83 -2.02 5.87
CA GLN A 46 -13.59 -2.80 4.88
C GLN A 46 -13.35 -4.31 4.97
N LYS A 47 -12.12 -4.74 5.29
CA LYS A 47 -11.76 -6.17 5.41
C LYS A 47 -12.30 -6.86 6.65
N ASN A 48 -12.70 -6.10 7.66
CA ASN A 48 -13.23 -6.60 8.93
C ASN A 48 -14.77 -6.64 8.98
N GLN A 49 -15.47 -6.40 7.87
CA GLN A 49 -16.89 -6.72 7.69
C GLN A 49 -17.05 -7.96 6.82
#